data_AF-A0A6N0NVJ5-F1
#
_entry.id   AF-A0A6N0NVJ5-F1
#
_cell.length_a   1.000
_cell.length_b   1.000
_cell.length_c   1.000
_cell.angle_alpha   90.00
_cell.angle_beta   90.00
_cell.angle_gamma   90.00
#
_symmetry.space_group_name_H-M   'P 1'
#
loop_
_entity.id
_entity.type
_entity.pdbx_description
1 polymer ?
#
loop_
_entity_poly.entity_id
_entity_poly.type
_entity_poly.pdbx_seq_one_letter_code
_entity_poly.pdbx_strand_id
1 'polypeptide(L)'
;MPETMERRDNVEIEPELLTLLSSLGVNSSPKRIPLKTVSSLEKILSLILPKNVSDMVIVLSKDHVGSQGKFSSATRAAFPSSKVTVLFSHKLDKDVTLVYFK
;
A
#
# COMPACT_ATOMS: atom_id res chain seq x y z
N MET A 1 -12.38 -6.00 33.13
CA MET A 1 -12.46 -5.36 31.81
C MET A 1 -11.32 -5.92 30.99
N PRO A 2 -11.55 -6.67 29.89
CA PRO A 2 -10.44 -7.04 29.03
C PRO A 2 -10.14 -5.83 28.15
N GLU A 3 -8.95 -5.26 28.32
CA GLU A 3 -8.35 -4.37 27.33
C GLU A 3 -8.19 -5.20 26.05
N THR A 4 -9.05 -4.94 25.07
CA THR A 4 -8.91 -5.49 23.74
C THR A 4 -7.56 -5.04 23.22
N MET A 5 -6.57 -5.94 23.24
CA MET A 5 -5.33 -5.79 22.49
C MET A 5 -5.74 -5.63 21.02
N GLU A 6 -5.96 -4.39 20.60
CA GLU A 6 -5.75 -3.97 19.24
C GLU A 6 -4.31 -4.35 18.94
N ARG A 7 -4.12 -5.51 18.30
CA ARG A 7 -2.91 -5.79 17.53
C ARG A 7 -2.80 -4.63 16.56
N ARG A 8 -2.12 -3.57 16.96
CA ARG A 8 -1.61 -2.57 16.04
C ARG A 8 -0.73 -3.38 15.12
N ASP A 9 -1.23 -3.64 13.91
CA ASP A 9 -0.46 -3.90 12.70
C ASP A 9 0.47 -2.68 12.48
N ASN A 10 1.37 -2.43 13.44
CA ASN A 10 2.39 -1.41 13.42
C ASN A 10 3.38 -1.90 12.38
N VAL A 11 3.07 -1.63 11.12
CA VAL A 11 4.10 -1.62 10.11
C VAL A 11 4.99 -0.48 10.51
N GLU A 12 6.20 -0.82 10.94
CA GLU A 12 7.21 0.17 11.22
C GLU A 12 7.67 0.72 9.87
N ILE A 13 7.06 1.83 9.47
CA ILE A 13 7.45 2.58 8.28
C ILE A 13 8.18 3.82 8.75
N GLU A 14 9.11 4.29 7.93
CA GLU A 14 9.88 5.48 8.25
C GLU A 14 8.97 6.71 8.45
N PRO A 15 9.25 7.56 9.46
CA PRO A 15 8.42 8.73 9.76
C PRO A 15 8.34 9.72 8.60
N GLU A 16 9.35 9.75 7.73
CA GLU A 16 9.36 10.53 6.48
C GLU A 16 8.27 10.06 5.52
N LEU A 17 8.08 8.74 5.38
CA LEU A 17 7.00 8.17 4.57
C LEU A 17 5.63 8.48 5.17
N LEU A 18 5.49 8.43 6.50
CA LEU A 18 4.26 8.83 7.18
C LEU A 18 3.92 10.31 6.94
N THR A 19 4.95 11.17 6.92
CA THR A 19 4.80 12.60 6.60
C THR A 19 4.37 12.80 5.15
N LEU A 20 4.96 12.05 4.21
CA LEU A 20 4.56 12.06 2.80
C LEU A 20 3.12 11.55 2.61
N LEU A 21 2.73 10.47 3.27
CA LEU A 21 1.36 9.94 3.23
C LEU A 21 0.36 10.97 3.75
N SER A 22 0.69 11.64 4.85
CA SER A 22 -0.11 12.74 5.42
C SER A 22 -0.20 13.93 4.46
N SER A 23 0.90 14.28 3.80
CA SER A 23 0.94 15.35 2.78
C SER A 23 0.16 15.00 1.51
N LEU A 24 0.08 13.71 1.16
CA LEU A 24 -0.75 13.21 0.06
C LEU A 24 -2.23 13.09 0.46
N GLY A 25 -2.56 13.32 1.74
CA GLY A 25 -3.92 13.27 2.24
C GLY A 25 -4.53 11.87 2.25
N VAL A 26 -3.71 10.81 2.15
CA VAL A 26 -4.17 9.43 2.30
C VAL A 26 -4.13 9.05 3.79
N ASN A 27 -5.32 8.96 4.38
CA ASN A 27 -5.52 8.74 5.82
C ASN A 27 -6.12 7.37 6.14
N SER A 28 -6.33 6.51 5.14
CA SER A 28 -6.80 5.14 5.37
C SER A 28 -5.75 4.29 6.07
N SER A 29 -6.21 3.32 6.87
CA SER A 29 -5.33 2.30 7.42
C SER A 29 -4.67 1.49 6.30
N PRO A 30 -3.34 1.27 6.36
CA PRO A 30 -2.63 0.54 5.32
C PRO A 30 -3.18 -0.87 5.16
N LYS A 31 -3.49 -1.27 3.92
CA LYS A 31 -3.76 -2.66 3.57
C LYS A 31 -2.45 -3.37 3.30
N ARG A 32 -2.13 -4.36 4.14
CA ARG A 32 -0.99 -5.26 3.97
C ARG A 32 -1.34 -6.33 2.93
N ILE A 33 -0.49 -6.45 1.93
CA ILE A 33 -0.61 -7.42 0.84
C ILE A 33 0.67 -8.27 0.82
N PRO A 34 0.61 -9.57 1.17
CA PRO A 34 1.78 -10.45 1.11
C PRO A 34 2.06 -10.87 -0.33
N LEU A 35 3.14 -10.35 -0.92
CA LEU A 35 3.51 -10.59 -2.32
C LEU A 35 3.77 -12.07 -2.64
N LYS A 36 4.23 -12.86 -1.67
CA LYS A 36 4.43 -14.32 -1.84
C LYS A 36 3.17 -15.06 -2.28
N THR A 37 1.99 -14.58 -1.86
CA THR A 37 0.70 -15.20 -2.16
C THR A 37 -0.04 -14.54 -3.32
N VAL A 38 0.48 -13.43 -3.83
CA VAL A 38 -0.19 -12.60 -4.83
C VAL A 38 0.31 -12.99 -6.22
N SER A 39 -0.44 -13.83 -6.92
CA SER A 39 -0.17 -14.12 -8.35
C SER A 39 -0.55 -12.94 -9.26
N SER A 40 -1.47 -12.08 -8.83
CA SER A 40 -1.89 -10.88 -9.57
C SER A 40 -2.29 -9.77 -8.60
N LEU A 41 -1.49 -8.71 -8.57
CA LEU A 41 -1.71 -7.54 -7.70
C LEU A 41 -3.05 -6.86 -8.03
N GLU A 42 -3.33 -6.68 -9.32
CA GLU A 42 -4.56 -6.08 -9.83
C GLU A 42 -5.82 -6.73 -9.22
N LYS A 43 -5.93 -8.06 -9.32
CA LYS A 43 -7.08 -8.81 -8.81
C LYS A 43 -7.26 -8.62 -7.30
N ILE A 44 -6.16 -8.69 -6.55
CA ILE A 44 -6.22 -8.54 -5.10
C ILE A 44 -6.59 -7.11 -4.71
N LEU A 45 -6.04 -6.11 -5.39
CA LEU A 45 -6.40 -4.71 -5.17
C LEU A 45 -7.89 -4.48 -5.41
N SER A 46 -8.44 -4.97 -6.52
CA SER A 46 -9.87 -4.85 -6.81
C SER A 46 -10.79 -5.60 -5.83
N LEU A 47 -10.27 -6.60 -5.10
CA LEU A 47 -11.03 -7.35 -4.10
C LEU A 47 -10.99 -6.69 -2.71
N ILE A 48 -9.85 -6.12 -2.32
CA ILE A 48 -9.65 -5.57 -0.98
C ILE A 48 -9.97 -4.08 -0.88
N LEU A 49 -9.92 -3.35 -2.00
CA LEU A 49 -10.15 -1.91 -2.06
C LEU A 49 -11.51 -1.60 -2.69
N PRO A 50 -12.20 -0.54 -2.22
CA PRO A 50 -13.47 -0.13 -2.78
C PRO A 50 -13.29 0.54 -4.15
N LYS A 51 -14.26 0.41 -5.06
CA LYS A 51 -14.13 0.85 -6.46
C LYS A 51 -14.04 2.38 -6.67
N ASN A 52 -14.33 3.16 -5.64
CA ASN A 52 -14.39 4.62 -5.66
C ASN A 52 -13.14 5.32 -5.13
N VAL A 53 -12.01 4.60 -5.03
CA VAL A 53 -10.74 5.19 -4.60
C VAL A 53 -10.31 6.28 -5.59
N SER A 54 -9.92 7.44 -5.08
CA SER A 54 -9.46 8.57 -5.89
C SER A 54 -7.94 8.70 -5.86
N ASP A 55 -7.32 8.49 -4.71
CA ASP A 55 -5.87 8.53 -4.53
C ASP A 55 -5.39 7.25 -3.86
N MET A 56 -4.28 6.72 -4.35
CA MET A 56 -3.71 5.46 -3.89
C MET A 56 -2.20 5.59 -3.75
N VAL A 57 -1.68 5.19 -2.59
CA VAL A 57 -0.24 5.16 -2.33
C VAL A 57 0.19 3.75 -2.00
N ILE A 58 1.09 3.21 -2.81
CA ILE A 58 1.64 1.88 -2.66
C ILE A 58 3.03 2.05 -2.07
N VAL A 59 3.25 1.51 -0.88
CA VAL A 59 4.57 1.45 -0.25
C VAL A 59 5.14 0.06 -0.49
N LEU A 60 6.27 0.01 -1.17
CA LEU A 60 7.03 -1.20 -1.47
C LEU A 60 8.34 -1.20 -0.69
N SER A 61 8.93 -2.37 -0.52
CA SER A 61 10.31 -2.45 -0.04
C SER A 61 11.27 -1.86 -1.07
N LYS A 62 12.37 -1.27 -0.61
CA LYS A 62 13.42 -0.71 -1.50
C LYS A 62 14.02 -1.76 -2.44
N ASP A 63 13.99 -3.04 -2.09
CA ASP A 63 14.36 -4.15 -2.97
C ASP A 63 13.56 -4.16 -4.29
N HIS A 64 12.37 -3.53 -4.33
CA HIS A 64 11.48 -3.46 -5.48
C HIS A 64 11.54 -2.16 -6.28
N VAL A 65 12.55 -1.31 -6.07
CA VAL A 65 12.70 -0.03 -6.81
C VAL A 65 12.66 -0.24 -8.34
N GLY A 66 13.21 -1.35 -8.85
CA GLY A 66 13.15 -1.70 -10.28
C GLY A 66 11.78 -2.18 -10.79
N SER A 67 10.82 -2.43 -9.89
CA SER A 67 9.49 -2.96 -10.23
C SER A 67 8.39 -1.90 -10.19
N GLN A 68 8.71 -0.63 -9.92
CA GLN A 68 7.74 0.46 -9.78
C GLN A 68 6.69 0.50 -10.89
N GLY A 69 7.13 0.38 -12.14
CA GLY A 69 6.26 0.41 -13.33
C GLY A 69 5.25 -0.74 -13.35
N LYS A 70 5.62 -1.93 -12.84
CA LYS A 70 4.73 -3.08 -12.78
C LYS A 70 3.62 -2.86 -11.74
N PHE A 71 3.98 -2.37 -10.56
CA PHE A 71 3.02 -2.09 -9.48
C PHE A 71 2.07 -0.94 -9.83
N SER A 72 2.60 0.15 -10.41
CA SER A 72 1.78 1.28 -10.83
C SER A 72 0.85 0.90 -11.99
N SER A 73 1.33 0.12 -12.96
CA SER A 73 0.51 -0.37 -14.07
C SER A 73 -0.59 -1.32 -13.60
N ALA A 74 -0.27 -2.30 -12.75
CA ALA A 74 -1.27 -3.22 -12.19
C ALA A 74 -2.34 -2.49 -11.35
N THR A 75 -1.93 -1.45 -10.62
CA THR A 75 -2.88 -0.66 -9.82
C THR A 75 -3.74 0.23 -10.69
N ARG A 76 -3.18 0.84 -11.75
CA ARG A 76 -3.98 1.57 -12.75
C ARG A 76 -4.92 0.68 -13.54
N ALA A 77 -4.56 -0.59 -13.77
CA ALA A 77 -5.47 -1.55 -14.40
C ALA A 77 -6.69 -1.82 -13.51
N ALA A 78 -6.46 -2.01 -12.20
CA ALA A 78 -7.53 -2.19 -11.22
C ALA A 78 -8.35 -0.91 -10.97
N PHE A 79 -7.69 0.24 -11.04
CA PHE A 79 -8.22 1.54 -10.67
C PHE A 79 -7.78 2.64 -11.65
N PRO A 80 -8.36 2.68 -12.85
CA PRO A 80 -7.91 3.55 -13.94
C PRO A 80 -8.15 5.03 -13.67
N SER A 81 -9.14 5.35 -12.84
CA SER A 81 -9.50 6.73 -12.48
C SER A 81 -8.72 7.26 -11.27
N SER A 82 -7.94 6.41 -10.58
CA SER A 82 -7.25 6.80 -9.36
C SER A 82 -5.82 7.27 -9.62
N LYS A 83 -5.38 8.26 -8.87
CA LYS A 83 -3.98 8.70 -8.87
C LYS A 83 -3.16 7.71 -8.05
N VAL A 84 -2.22 7.04 -8.70
CA VAL A 84 -1.33 6.05 -8.06
C VAL A 84 0.04 6.66 -7.82
N THR A 85 0.47 6.67 -6.57
CA THR A 85 1.83 7.03 -6.15
C THR A 85 2.51 5.79 -5.58
N VAL A 86 3.76 5.55 -5.97
CA VAL A 86 4.56 4.44 -5.43
C VAL A 86 5.69 5.02 -4.60
N LEU A 87 5.79 4.58 -3.36
CA LEU A 87 6.85 4.94 -2.41
C LEU A 87 7.64 3.69 -2.05
N PHE A 88 8.89 3.90 -1.62
CA PHE A 88 9.78 2.83 -1.21
C PHE A 88 10.20 3.02 0.24
N SER A 89 10.12 1.95 1.02
CA SER A 89 10.58 1.92 2.40
C SER A 89 11.77 0.98 2.55
N HIS A 90 12.71 1.39 3.39
CA HIS A 90 13.85 0.60 3.82
C HIS A 90 13.52 -0.36 4.95
N LYS A 91 12.44 -0.10 5.70
CA LYS A 91 11.97 -0.93 6.82
C LYS A 91 10.92 -1.96 6.42
N LEU A 92 10.30 -1.80 5.25
CA LEU A 92 9.29 -2.73 4.78
C LEU A 92 9.93 -4.02 4.27
N ASP A 93 9.40 -5.15 4.72
CA ASP A 93 9.82 -6.47 4.26
C ASP A 93 9.55 -6.62 2.75
N LYS A 94 10.51 -7.23 2.02
CA LYS A 94 10.43 -7.43 0.57
C LYS A 94 9.22 -8.25 0.12
N ASP A 95 8.64 -9.05 1.01
CA ASP A 95 7.50 -9.89 0.73
C ASP A 95 6.17 -9.22 1.09
N VAL A 96 6.19 -7.97 1.56
CA VAL A 96 5.01 -7.22 1.98
C VAL A 96 4.89 -5.92 1.19
N THR A 97 3.67 -5.61 0.79
CA THR A 97 3.30 -4.31 0.21
C THR A 97 2.23 -3.67 1.06
N LEU A 98 2.32 -2.36 1.26
CA LEU A 98 1.28 -1.59 1.92
C LEU A 98 0.56 -0.73 0.90
N VAL A 99 -0.75 -0.66 1.03
CA VAL A 99 -1.57 0.19 0.18
C VAL A 99 -2.41 1.10 1.04
N TYR A 100 -2.20 2.40 0.86
CA TYR A 100 -2.99 3.48 1.40
C TYR A 100 -3.90 4.00 0.31
N PHE A 101 -5.09 4.45 0.68
CA PHE A 101 -6.07 4.94 -0.28
C PHE A 101 -6.97 6.01 0.33
N LYS A 102 -7.69 6.73 -0.52
CA LYS A 102 -8.70 7.73 -0.17
C LYS A 102 -9.92 7.58 -1.07
#